data_AF-A0A967F6V3-F1
#
_entry.id   AF-A0A967F6V3-F1
#
_cell.length_a   1.000
_cell.length_b   1.000
_cell.length_c   1.000
_cell.angle_alpha   90.00
_cell.angle_beta   90.00
_cell.angle_gamma   90.00
#
_symmetry.space_group_name_H-M   'P 1'
#
loop_
_entity.id
_entity.type
_entity.pdbx_description
1 polymer ?
#
loop_
_entity_poly.entity_id
_entity_poly.type
_entity_poly.pdbx_seq_one_letter_code
_entity_poly.pdbx_strand_id
1 'polypeptide(L)'
;MLALTLHVLDEALTGFLPFYNELVLDLRRSLGFFPAPVFTFGSWLGGLIVVLAAGFLLTPVVASGGRATRMVCIALGLLMIGNGLGHLAGSLYAGYLLPGVTSAPLVLAAACYLSWLAWKDGKTG
;
A
#
# COMPACT_ATOMS: atom_id res chain seq x y z
N MET A 1 -10.18 -3.49 -1.76
CA MET A 1 -9.38 -4.72 -1.96
C MET A 1 -8.96 -4.90 -3.41
N LEU A 2 -9.87 -4.88 -4.38
CA LEU A 2 -9.51 -5.02 -5.81
C LEU A 2 -8.40 -4.07 -6.28
N ALA A 3 -8.47 -2.78 -5.95
CA ALA A 3 -7.41 -1.82 -6.30
C ALA A 3 -6.04 -2.21 -5.74
N LEU A 4 -5.98 -2.71 -4.49
CA LEU A 4 -4.74 -3.19 -3.89
C LEU A 4 -4.25 -4.47 -4.55
N THR A 5 -5.15 -5.39 -4.90
CA THR A 5 -4.78 -6.62 -5.64
C THR A 5 -4.16 -6.30 -6.99
N LEU A 6 -4.77 -5.38 -7.75
CA LEU A 6 -4.21 -4.92 -9.02
C LEU A 6 -2.87 -4.24 -8.84
N HIS A 7 -2.72 -3.46 -7.77
CA HIS A 7 -1.47 -2.79 -7.46
C HIS A 7 -0.34 -3.76 -7.11
N VAL A 8 -0.60 -4.76 -6.26
CA VAL A 8 0.36 -5.84 -5.95
C VAL A 8 0.75 -6.61 -7.20
N LEU A 9 -0.20 -6.87 -8.11
CA LEU A 9 0.09 -7.53 -9.38
C LEU A 9 1.01 -6.67 -10.26
N ASP A 10 0.73 -5.37 -10.38
CA ASP A 10 1.57 -4.43 -11.12
C ASP A 10 2.99 -4.36 -10.53
N GLU A 11 3.12 -4.22 -9.21
CA GLU A 11 4.41 -4.26 -8.50
C GLU A 11 5.18 -5.56 -8.78
N ALA A 12 4.49 -6.71 -8.75
CA ALA A 12 5.11 -8.00 -9.04
C ALA A 12 5.60 -8.10 -10.49
N LEU A 13 4.81 -7.61 -11.45
CA LEU A 13 5.13 -7.65 -12.88
C LEU A 13 6.22 -6.65 -13.30
N THR A 14 6.34 -5.54 -12.58
CA THR A 14 7.28 -4.46 -12.89
C THR A 14 8.56 -4.49 -12.07
N GLY A 15 8.75 -5.49 -11.20
CA GLY A 15 10.01 -5.70 -10.48
C GLY A 15 10.16 -4.84 -9.22
N PHE A 16 9.07 -4.58 -8.50
CA PHE A 16 9.11 -3.77 -7.27
C PHE A 16 10.01 -4.35 -6.18
N LEU A 17 9.96 -5.67 -5.97
CA LEU A 17 10.70 -6.29 -4.86
C LEU A 17 12.23 -6.09 -4.96
N PRO A 18 12.89 -6.38 -6.09
CA PRO A 18 14.31 -6.04 -6.26
C PRO A 18 14.60 -4.56 -6.02
N PHE A 19 13.82 -3.67 -6.63
CA PHE A 19 13.96 -2.21 -6.47
C PHE A 19 13.86 -1.78 -5.00
N TYR A 20 12.83 -2.24 -4.29
CA TYR A 20 12.59 -1.92 -2.87
C TYR A 20 13.74 -2.40 -1.99
N ASN A 21 14.19 -3.65 -2.17
CA ASN A 21 15.27 -4.20 -1.37
C ASN A 21 16.58 -3.43 -1.58
N GLU A 22 16.91 -3.08 -2.81
CA GLU A 22 18.10 -2.27 -3.13
C GLU A 22 18.01 -0.89 -2.50
N LEU A 23 16.87 -0.21 -2.64
CA LEU A 23 16.63 1.11 -2.02
C LEU A 23 16.79 1.06 -0.50
N VAL A 24 16.23 0.05 0.17
CA VAL A 24 16.38 -0.13 1.62
C VAL A 24 17.85 -0.32 2.01
N LEU A 25 18.60 -1.11 1.25
CA LEU A 25 20.02 -1.33 1.51
C LEU A 25 20.84 -0.06 1.30
N ASP A 26 20.55 0.73 0.26
CA ASP A 26 21.20 2.01 0.00
C ASP A 26 20.91 3.06 1.08
N LEU A 27 19.66 3.12 1.55
CA LEU A 27 19.29 3.98 2.67
C LEU A 27 19.99 3.58 3.96
N ARG A 28 20.14 2.27 4.22
CA ARG A 28 20.92 1.79 5.38
C ARG A 28 22.41 2.13 5.25
N ARG A 29 22.99 2.03 4.05
CA ARG A 29 24.40 2.42 3.82
C ARG A 29 24.63 3.91 4.01
N SER A 30 23.69 4.74 3.59
CA SER A 30 23.81 6.21 3.67
C SER A 30 23.42 6.78 5.04
N LEU A 31 22.40 6.24 5.71
CA LEU A 31 21.88 6.73 6.98
C LEU A 31 22.36 5.94 8.20
N GLY A 32 23.05 4.82 8.00
CA GLY A 32 23.45 3.86 9.03
C GLY A 32 22.30 2.98 9.51
N PHE A 33 21.20 3.59 9.97
CA PHE A 33 19.99 2.90 10.41
C PHE A 33 18.77 3.35 9.61
N PHE A 34 18.06 2.39 9.02
CA PHE A 34 16.78 2.62 8.35
C PHE A 34 15.80 1.47 8.69
N PRO A 35 14.67 1.76 9.36
CA PRO A 35 13.77 0.76 9.94
C PRO A 35 12.79 0.16 8.89
N ALA A 36 13.31 -0.29 7.76
CA ALA A 36 12.55 -1.01 6.74
C ALA A 36 13.17 -2.40 6.54
N PRO A 37 12.38 -3.48 6.50
CA PRO A 37 12.90 -4.83 6.24
C PRO A 37 13.33 -5.01 4.78
N VAL A 38 14.10 -6.07 4.52
CA VAL A 38 14.27 -6.63 3.17
C VAL A 38 13.52 -7.95 3.13
N PHE A 39 13.01 -8.32 1.96
CA PHE A 39 12.18 -9.51 1.82
C PHE A 39 12.72 -10.49 0.77
N THR A 40 12.45 -11.77 0.97
CA THR A 40 12.50 -12.75 -0.11
C THR A 40 11.19 -12.73 -0.88
N PHE A 41 11.20 -13.19 -2.14
CA PHE A 41 9.98 -13.24 -2.96
C PHE A 41 8.85 -14.02 -2.28
N GLY A 42 9.15 -15.18 -1.70
CA GLY A 42 8.17 -15.99 -0.99
C GLY A 42 7.57 -15.29 0.23
N SER A 43 8.39 -14.65 1.07
CA SER A 43 7.88 -13.91 2.23
C SER A 43 7.06 -12.68 1.83
N TRP A 44 7.48 -11.98 0.78
CA TRP A 44 6.81 -10.78 0.28
C TRP A 44 5.45 -11.14 -0.33
N LEU A 45 5.44 -12.04 -1.32
CA LEU A 45 4.21 -12.42 -2.01
C LEU A 45 3.26 -13.18 -1.07
N GLY A 46 3.78 -14.10 -0.26
CA GLY A 46 2.98 -14.85 0.71
C GLY A 46 2.31 -13.92 1.73
N GLY A 47 3.07 -12.95 2.28
CA GLY A 47 2.53 -11.94 3.18
C GLY A 47 1.42 -11.11 2.53
N LEU A 48 1.63 -10.66 1.28
CA LEU A 48 0.63 -9.89 0.54
C LEU A 48 -0.65 -10.70 0.24
N ILE A 49 -0.52 -11.98 -0.12
CA ILE A 49 -1.66 -12.88 -0.31
C ILE A 49 -2.48 -13.00 0.98
N VAL A 50 -1.81 -13.20 2.12
CA VAL A 50 -2.48 -13.29 3.43
C VAL A 50 -3.21 -11.99 3.76
N VAL A 51 -2.57 -10.84 3.57
CA VAL A 51 -3.18 -9.52 3.81
C VAL A 51 -4.40 -9.29 2.90
N LEU A 52 -4.29 -9.62 1.61
CA LEU A 52 -5.39 -9.49 0.66
C LEU A 52 -6.55 -10.41 1.02
N ALA A 53 -6.28 -11.69 1.31
CA ALA A 53 -7.29 -12.67 1.69
C ALA A 53 -8.02 -12.25 2.97
N ALA A 54 -7.28 -11.84 4.00
CA ALA A 54 -7.85 -11.31 5.24
C ALA A 54 -8.70 -10.06 4.97
N GLY A 55 -8.21 -9.13 4.13
CA GLY A 55 -8.97 -7.94 3.74
C GLY A 55 -10.29 -8.26 3.04
N PHE A 56 -10.30 -9.26 2.15
CA PHE A 56 -11.55 -9.73 1.52
C PHE A 56 -12.50 -10.35 2.55
N LEU A 57 -12.02 -11.26 3.39
CA LEU A 57 -12.83 -11.93 4.42
C LEU A 57 -13.41 -10.95 5.45
N LEU A 58 -12.68 -9.89 5.77
CA LEU A 58 -13.09 -8.88 6.73
C LEU A 58 -13.97 -7.77 6.12
N THR A 59 -14.20 -7.77 4.81
CA THR A 59 -15.07 -6.78 4.13
C THR A 59 -16.46 -6.65 4.78
N PRO A 60 -17.21 -7.72 5.10
CA PRO A 60 -18.51 -7.57 5.75
C PRO A 60 -18.42 -6.98 7.16
N VAL A 61 -17.36 -7.32 7.91
CA VAL A 61 -17.11 -6.74 9.25
C VAL A 61 -16.77 -5.26 9.15
N VAL A 62 -15.96 -4.87 8.16
CA VAL A 62 -15.64 -3.47 7.89
C VAL A 62 -16.90 -2.69 7.50
N ALA A 63 -17.76 -3.29 6.67
CA ALA A 63 -19.03 -2.70 6.24
C ALA A 63 -20.02 -2.49 7.40
N SER A 64 -19.87 -3.19 8.53
CA SER A 64 -20.71 -2.98 9.71
C SER A 64 -20.41 -1.67 10.46
N GLY A 65 -19.38 -0.91 10.06
CA GLY A 65 -19.20 0.50 10.43
C GLY A 65 -18.72 0.81 11.86
N GLY A 66 -18.26 -0.19 12.63
CA GLY A 66 -17.77 0.02 13.99
C GLY A 66 -16.59 1.00 14.10
N ARG A 67 -16.41 1.64 15.27
CA ARG A 67 -15.30 2.60 15.49
C ARG A 67 -13.93 2.00 15.17
N ALA A 68 -13.69 0.75 15.59
CA ALA A 68 -12.44 0.05 15.36
C ALA A 68 -12.19 -0.21 13.86
N THR A 69 -13.20 -0.65 13.10
CA THR A 69 -13.06 -0.91 11.66
C THR A 69 -12.78 0.39 10.90
N ARG A 70 -13.40 1.50 11.31
CA ARG A 70 -13.12 2.82 10.75
C ARG A 70 -11.67 3.26 10.99
N MET A 71 -11.14 3.09 12.20
CA MET A 71 -9.73 3.41 12.48
C MET A 71 -8.78 2.58 11.63
N VAL A 72 -9.07 1.28 11.46
CA VAL A 72 -8.31 0.40 10.56
C VAL A 72 -8.37 0.88 9.10
N CYS A 73 -9.55 1.27 8.62
CA CYS A 73 -9.70 1.80 7.25
C CYS A 73 -8.93 3.10 7.03
N ILE A 74 -8.93 4.01 8.00
CA ILE A 74 -8.14 5.25 7.92
C ILE A 74 -6.65 4.93 7.91
N ALA A 75 -6.17 4.08 8.83
CA ALA A 75 -4.76 3.69 8.89
C ALA A 75 -4.30 3.03 7.58
N LEU A 76 -5.06 2.06 7.07
CA LEU A 76 -4.79 1.41 5.79
C LEU A 76 -4.82 2.39 4.62
N GLY A 77 -5.82 3.28 4.60
CA GLY A 77 -5.95 4.31 3.57
C GLY A 77 -4.75 5.27 3.56
N LEU A 78 -4.31 5.77 4.71
CA LEU A 78 -3.12 6.63 4.79
C LEU A 78 -1.84 5.92 4.33
N LEU A 79 -1.67 4.65 4.72
CA LEU A 79 -0.53 3.84 4.28
C LEU A 79 -0.52 3.67 2.75
N MET A 80 -1.69 3.40 2.15
CA MET A 80 -1.85 3.24 0.70
C MET A 80 -1.73 4.57 -0.06
N ILE A 81 -2.15 5.69 0.53
CA ILE A 81 -1.89 7.03 -0.01
C ILE A 81 -0.38 7.28 -0.08
N GLY A 82 0.33 7.01 1.01
CA GLY A 82 1.79 7.16 1.07
C GLY A 82 2.51 6.28 0.04
N ASN A 83 2.09 5.02 -0.08
CA ASN A 83 2.59 4.10 -1.11
C ASN A 83 2.34 4.66 -2.52
N GLY A 84 1.09 4.97 -2.89
CA GLY A 84 0.77 5.46 -4.24
C GLY A 84 1.49 6.77 -4.60
N LEU A 85 1.60 7.70 -3.64
CA LEU A 85 2.40 8.92 -3.81
C LEU A 85 3.90 8.60 -3.97
N GLY A 86 4.43 7.62 -3.25
CA GLY A 86 5.81 7.17 -3.38
C GLY A 86 6.16 6.72 -4.79
N HIS A 87 5.28 5.93 -5.42
CA HIS A 87 5.47 5.51 -6.82
C HIS A 87 5.40 6.70 -7.79
N LEU A 88 4.42 7.58 -7.62
CA LEU A 88 4.22 8.73 -8.52
C LEU A 88 5.33 9.79 -8.36
N ALA A 89 5.51 10.30 -7.15
CA ALA A 89 6.53 11.31 -6.85
C ALA A 89 7.94 10.75 -7.05
N GLY A 90 8.18 9.50 -6.68
CA GLY A 90 9.46 8.83 -6.93
C GLY A 90 9.76 8.70 -8.43
N SER A 91 8.76 8.40 -9.26
CA SER A 91 8.95 8.36 -10.72
C SER A 91 9.27 9.74 -11.31
N LEU A 92 8.58 10.77 -10.83
CA LEU A 92 8.85 12.16 -11.25
C LEU A 92 10.26 12.60 -10.83
N TYR A 93 10.67 12.28 -9.60
CA TYR A 93 12.00 12.61 -9.09
C TYR A 93 13.11 11.85 -9.82
N ALA A 94 12.92 10.55 -10.07
CA ALA A 94 13.91 9.70 -10.70
C ALA A 94 14.02 9.92 -12.22
N GLY A 95 13.01 10.52 -12.84
CA GLY A 95 12.96 10.74 -14.30
C GLY A 95 12.64 9.48 -15.10
N TYR A 96 12.23 8.38 -14.43
CA TYR A 96 11.78 7.14 -15.05
C TYR A 96 10.65 6.52 -14.24
N LEU A 97 9.87 5.64 -14.87
CA LEU A 97 8.72 4.98 -14.24
C LEU A 97 9.19 3.95 -13.21
N LEU A 98 8.85 4.17 -11.93
CA LEU A 98 9.09 3.19 -10.87
C LEU A 98 8.14 1.99 -10.99
N PRO A 99 8.55 0.80 -10.54
CA PRO A 99 7.66 -0.36 -10.48
C PRO A 99 6.36 -0.04 -9.73
N GLY A 100 5.20 -0.49 -10.22
CA GLY A 100 3.89 -0.24 -9.60
C GLY A 100 3.25 1.12 -9.95
N VAL A 101 3.92 1.99 -10.73
CA VAL A 101 3.41 3.35 -11.03
C VAL A 101 2.16 3.33 -11.91
N THR A 102 1.98 2.31 -12.76
CA THR A 102 0.82 2.21 -13.67
C THR A 102 -0.49 2.14 -12.90
N SER A 103 -0.51 1.38 -11.81
CA SER A 103 -1.65 1.20 -10.92
C SER A 103 -1.68 2.18 -9.73
N ALA A 104 -0.59 2.94 -9.51
CA ALA A 104 -0.48 3.88 -8.40
C ALA A 104 -1.62 4.95 -8.35
N PRO A 105 -2.08 5.53 -9.48
CA PRO A 105 -3.24 6.43 -9.45
C PRO A 105 -4.52 5.75 -8.94
N LEU A 106 -4.73 4.48 -9.28
CA LEU A 106 -5.90 3.72 -8.88
C LEU A 106 -5.88 3.41 -7.38
N VAL A 107 -4.75 2.93 -6.84
CA VAL A 107 -4.64 2.65 -5.40
C VAL A 107 -4.74 3.93 -4.58
N LEU A 108 -4.16 5.04 -5.06
CA LEU A 108 -4.25 6.36 -4.42
C LEU A 108 -5.70 6.84 -4.37
N ALA A 109 -6.44 6.79 -5.49
CA ALA A 109 -7.84 7.19 -5.53
C ALA A 109 -8.71 6.33 -4.59
N ALA A 110 -8.51 5.01 -4.61
CA ALA A 110 -9.23 4.08 -3.74
C ALA A 110 -8.93 4.34 -2.25
N ALA A 111 -7.68 4.65 -1.91
CA ALA A 111 -7.26 4.92 -0.55
C ALA A 111 -7.78 6.27 -0.02
N CYS A 112 -7.79 7.30 -0.86
CA CYS A 112 -8.43 8.58 -0.56
C CYS A 112 -9.93 8.40 -0.31
N TYR A 113 -10.62 7.66 -1.19
CA TYR A 113 -12.05 7.39 -1.05
C TYR A 113 -12.35 6.60 0.23
N LEU A 114 -11.59 5.55 0.52
CA LEU A 114 -11.74 4.74 1.75
C LEU A 114 -11.55 5.59 3.00
N SER A 115 -10.49 6.41 3.04
CA SER A 115 -10.19 7.27 4.19
C SER A 115 -11.29 8.32 4.40
N TRP A 116 -11.77 8.93 3.33
CA TRP A 116 -12.86 9.90 3.36
C TRP A 116 -14.16 9.27 3.85
N LEU A 117 -14.53 8.10 3.30
CA LEU A 117 -15.74 7.38 3.70
C LEU A 117 -15.69 7.01 5.17
N ALA A 118 -14.58 6.38 5.59
CA ALA A 118 -14.36 6.00 6.98
C ALA A 118 -14.40 7.22 7.91
N TRP A 119 -13.87 8.38 7.51
CA TRP A 119 -13.96 9.61 8.30
C TRP A 119 -15.39 10.15 8.39
N LYS A 120 -16.09 10.26 7.25
CA LYS A 120 -17.47 10.76 7.16
C LYS A 120 -18.41 9.97 8.06
N ASP A 121 -18.33 8.65 8.04
CA ASP A 121 -19.23 7.77 8.79
C ASP A 121 -19.06 7.89 10.32
N GLY A 122 -18.00 8.55 10.80
CA GLY A 122 -17.84 8.86 12.22
C GLY A 122 -18.41 10.14 12.70
N LYS A 123 -18.83 11.00 11.78
CA LYS A 123 -19.57 12.21 12.14
C LYS A 123 -21.05 11.91 12.30
N THR A 124 -21.52 10.76 11.81
CA THR A 124 -22.94 10.39 11.73
C THR A 124 -23.38 9.39 12.81
N GLY A 125 -22.47 8.92 13.67
CA GLY A 125 -22.74 7.94 14.73
C GLY A 125 -22.19 8.34 16.09
#